data_AF-A0A820YDP7-F1
#
_entry.id   AF-A0A820YDP7-F1
#
_cell.length_a   1.000
_cell.length_b   1.000
_cell.length_c   1.000
_cell.angle_alpha   90.00
_cell.angle_beta   90.00
_cell.angle_gamma   90.00
#
_symmetry.space_group_name_H-M   'P 1'
#
loop_
_entity.id
_entity.type
_entity.pdbx_description
1 polymer ?
#
loop_
_entity_poly.entity_id
_entity_poly.type
_entity_poly.pdbx_seq_one_letter_code
_entity_poly.pdbx_strand_id
1 'polypeptide(L)'
;MSLFKAREWWSCQVGSGEEFDYGCLKVGSFTENPNNKIIVGSHQGILRIFNPSGSHVDSMSNNYASDLLLEKNLGMPIIQIEIGKFVSSSPMNQIAVLFSHKLSIYDYIEQAGVTEHGRQFDLELNYEHNMNRPTFNMCKGQFGSGGRGNKESSDCEYICVQTLDGVLFVFEYERQTMIKSLPHTYLPGPICYLSRSDAIVTVSSNYHVECY
;
A
#
# COMPACT_ATOMS: atom_id res chain seq x y z
N MET A 1 -23.63 -3.93 30.39
CA MET A 1 -22.74 -5.01 29.87
C MET A 1 -22.72 -4.90 28.35
N SER A 2 -21.53 -4.77 27.73
CA SER A 2 -21.43 -4.75 26.26
C SER A 2 -21.78 -6.13 25.71
N LEU A 3 -22.71 -6.19 24.74
CA LEU A 3 -23.12 -7.41 24.05
C LEU A 3 -22.00 -7.98 23.16
N PHE A 4 -21.06 -7.12 22.73
CA PHE A 4 -19.93 -7.50 21.90
C PHE A 4 -18.63 -7.42 22.70
N LYS A 5 -17.85 -8.50 22.68
CA LYS A 5 -16.45 -8.54 23.13
C LYS A 5 -15.59 -8.88 21.93
N ALA A 6 -14.57 -8.05 21.66
CA ALA A 6 -13.52 -8.43 20.73
C ALA A 6 -12.83 -9.69 21.27
N ARG A 7 -12.77 -10.73 20.44
CA ARG A 7 -11.96 -11.92 20.73
C ARG A 7 -10.65 -11.74 19.99
N GLU A 8 -9.58 -11.65 20.76
CA GLU A 8 -8.23 -11.63 20.21
C GLU A 8 -7.94 -12.99 19.58
N TRP A 9 -7.61 -12.97 18.29
CA TRP A 9 -7.22 -14.16 17.53
C TRP A 9 -5.72 -14.17 17.24
N TRP A 10 -5.13 -12.99 17.09
CA TRP A 10 -3.71 -12.76 16.89
C TRP A 10 -3.38 -11.31 17.25
N SER A 11 -2.20 -11.09 17.84
CA SER A 11 -1.63 -9.76 18.03
C SER A 11 -0.10 -9.86 18.04
N CYS A 12 0.55 -8.75 17.72
CA CYS A 12 1.97 -8.60 17.93
C CYS A 12 2.32 -7.14 18.24
N GLN A 13 3.39 -6.93 18.99
CA GLN A 13 3.99 -5.61 19.12
C GLN A 13 4.91 -5.37 17.93
N VAL A 14 4.68 -4.30 17.18
CA VAL A 14 5.46 -3.95 15.99
C VAL A 14 6.47 -2.87 16.36
N GLY A 15 7.76 -3.22 16.34
CA GLY A 15 8.85 -2.27 16.59
C GLY A 15 9.01 -1.82 18.04
N SER A 16 10.00 -0.96 18.28
CA SER A 16 10.25 -0.31 19.57
C SER A 16 10.48 1.18 19.37
N GLY A 17 9.52 2.00 19.81
CA GLY A 17 9.57 3.44 19.58
C GLY A 17 9.34 3.84 18.12
N GLU A 18 8.68 2.97 17.36
CA GLU A 18 8.28 3.26 15.97
C GLU A 18 6.95 4.01 15.92
N GLU A 19 6.78 4.82 14.87
CA GLU A 19 5.57 5.62 14.63
C GLU A 19 4.86 5.13 13.36
N PHE A 20 3.52 5.23 13.39
CA PHE A 20 2.63 4.77 12.33
C PHE A 20 1.44 5.74 12.19
N ASP A 21 0.86 5.78 11.00
CA ASP A 21 -0.37 6.51 10.68
C ASP A 21 -1.33 5.63 9.85
N TYR A 22 -2.47 6.17 9.40
CA TYR A 22 -3.51 5.44 8.68
C TYR A 22 -3.01 4.74 7.40
N GLY A 23 -2.01 5.29 6.72
CA GLY A 23 -1.44 4.73 5.49
C GLY A 23 -0.47 3.56 5.72
N CYS A 24 -0.04 3.33 6.96
CA CYS A 24 1.02 2.39 7.32
C CYS A 24 0.58 0.93 7.31
N LEU A 25 -0.72 0.63 7.27
CA LEU A 25 -1.27 -0.72 7.36
C LEU A 25 -2.01 -1.09 6.07
N LYS A 26 -1.65 -2.23 5.47
CA LYS A 26 -2.39 -2.81 4.35
C LYS A 26 -2.59 -4.30 4.51
N VAL A 27 -3.72 -4.79 4.02
CA VAL A 27 -4.02 -6.23 3.94
C VAL A 27 -4.33 -6.57 2.50
N GLY A 28 -3.69 -7.60 1.97
CA GLY A 28 -3.94 -8.08 0.61
C GLY A 28 -3.12 -9.31 0.24
N SER A 29 -3.43 -9.89 -0.91
CA SER A 29 -2.71 -11.02 -1.47
C SER A 29 -1.75 -10.56 -2.58
N PHE A 30 -0.61 -11.24 -2.69
CA PHE A 30 0.35 -11.04 -3.78
C PHE A 30 0.07 -11.96 -4.98
N THR A 31 -0.75 -13.00 -4.77
CA THR A 31 -1.10 -14.00 -5.78
C THR A 31 -2.61 -14.05 -5.98
N GLU A 32 -3.06 -14.72 -7.05
CA GLU A 32 -4.49 -14.90 -7.33
C GLU A 32 -5.21 -15.74 -6.26
N ASN A 33 -4.47 -16.62 -5.56
CA ASN A 33 -5.02 -17.34 -4.43
C ASN A 33 -5.20 -16.40 -3.23
N PRO A 34 -6.35 -16.41 -2.56
CA PRO A 34 -6.65 -15.49 -1.46
C PRO A 34 -5.90 -15.90 -0.19
N ASN A 35 -4.59 -15.62 -0.14
CA ASN A 35 -3.82 -15.68 1.09
C ASN A 35 -3.36 -14.27 1.46
N ASN A 36 -4.26 -13.54 2.12
CA ASN A 36 -4.03 -12.18 2.56
C ASN A 36 -2.92 -12.13 3.61
N LYS A 37 -1.95 -11.27 3.38
CA LYS A 37 -0.89 -10.96 4.34
C LYS A 37 -1.13 -9.57 4.91
N ILE A 38 -0.63 -9.36 6.12
CA ILE A 38 -0.66 -8.05 6.78
C ILE A 38 0.68 -7.37 6.50
N ILE A 39 0.65 -6.17 5.94
CA ILE A 39 1.82 -5.34 5.68
C ILE A 39 1.77 -4.13 6.59
N VAL A 40 2.87 -3.87 7.29
CA VAL A 40 3.02 -2.71 8.16
C VAL A 40 4.31 -1.98 7.80
N GLY A 41 4.24 -0.67 7.55
CA GLY A 41 5.41 0.18 7.33
C GLY A 41 5.48 1.30 8.36
N SER A 42 6.62 1.50 9.00
CA SER A 42 6.81 2.57 9.97
C SER A 42 7.42 3.84 9.38
N HIS A 43 7.27 4.95 10.10
CA HIS A 43 7.96 6.20 9.79
C HIS A 43 9.49 6.13 9.99
N GLN A 44 10.00 5.08 10.64
CA GLN A 44 11.42 4.77 10.70
C GLN A 44 11.93 4.04 9.45
N GLY A 45 11.04 3.71 8.53
CA GLY A 45 11.35 3.08 7.25
C GLY A 45 11.43 1.57 7.29
N ILE A 46 10.90 0.93 8.34
CA ILE A 46 10.89 -0.52 8.46
C ILE A 46 9.56 -1.06 7.92
N LEU A 47 9.64 -1.89 6.89
CA LEU A 47 8.49 -2.59 6.32
C LEU A 47 8.48 -4.04 6.77
N ARG A 48 7.33 -4.51 7.25
CA ARG A 48 7.10 -5.85 7.78
C ARG A 48 5.93 -6.51 7.09
N ILE A 49 6.04 -7.80 6.82
CA ILE A 49 4.97 -8.63 6.25
C ILE A 49 4.71 -9.79 7.18
N PHE A 50 3.46 -9.96 7.60
CA PHE A 50 3.01 -11.03 8.47
C PHE A 50 2.01 -11.95 7.76
N ASN A 51 2.06 -13.22 8.11
CA ASN A 51 1.03 -14.20 7.78
C ASN A 51 0.60 -14.92 9.07
N PRO A 52 -0.36 -14.33 9.81
CA PRO A 52 -0.81 -14.88 11.09
C PRO A 52 -1.32 -16.31 10.94
N SER A 53 -0.62 -17.26 11.57
CA SER A 53 -1.13 -18.61 11.75
C SER A 53 -1.87 -18.64 13.09
N GLY A 54 -3.21 -18.71 13.08
CA GLY A 54 -4.07 -18.63 14.28
C GLY A 54 -3.92 -19.75 15.31
N SER A 55 -2.75 -20.39 15.39
CA SER A 55 -2.40 -21.54 16.21
C SER A 55 -1.84 -21.20 17.60
N HIS A 56 -1.72 -19.90 17.94
CA HIS A 56 -0.91 -19.45 19.07
C HIS A 56 -1.70 -18.89 20.28
N VAL A 57 -3.03 -19.05 20.31
CA VAL A 57 -3.89 -18.47 21.37
C VAL A 57 -3.59 -19.04 22.77
N ASP A 58 -2.99 -20.23 22.88
CA ASP A 58 -2.78 -20.92 24.16
C ASP A 58 -1.29 -21.10 24.56
N SER A 59 -0.34 -20.67 23.73
CA SER A 59 1.09 -20.90 23.96
C SER A 59 1.72 -19.66 24.56
N MET A 60 2.21 -19.76 25.81
CA MET A 60 3.07 -18.78 26.52
C MET A 60 4.37 -18.37 25.78
N SER A 61 4.53 -18.79 24.53
CA SER A 61 5.60 -18.41 23.62
C SER A 61 5.03 -17.53 22.51
N ASN A 62 5.25 -16.22 22.61
CA ASN A 62 5.11 -15.27 21.51
C ASN A 62 6.04 -15.69 20.36
N ASN A 63 5.59 -16.59 19.49
CA ASN A 63 6.36 -17.06 18.34
C ASN A 63 6.26 -16.05 17.17
N TYR A 64 6.56 -14.78 17.46
CA TYR A 64 6.62 -13.67 16.50
C TYR A 64 7.45 -14.03 15.25
N ALA A 65 8.49 -14.85 15.44
CA ALA A 65 9.40 -15.28 14.38
C ALA A 65 8.76 -16.21 13.33
N SER A 66 7.67 -16.94 13.64
CA SER A 66 7.03 -17.82 12.64
C SER A 66 5.98 -17.11 11.80
N ASP A 67 5.33 -16.07 12.34
CA ASP A 67 4.30 -15.31 11.62
C ASP A 67 4.90 -14.13 10.82
N LEU A 68 6.06 -13.60 11.22
CA LEU A 68 6.82 -12.60 10.46
C LEU A 68 7.50 -13.26 9.27
N LEU A 69 7.04 -12.93 8.07
CA LEU A 69 7.62 -13.44 6.82
C LEU A 69 8.83 -12.60 6.39
N LEU A 70 8.74 -11.29 6.56
CA LEU A 70 9.78 -10.36 6.12
C LEU A 70 9.84 -9.15 7.05
N GLU A 71 11.05 -8.71 7.36
CA GLU A 71 11.35 -7.38 7.90
C GLU A 71 12.49 -6.76 7.09
N LYS A 72 12.24 -5.59 6.49
CA LYS A 72 13.22 -4.89 5.66
C LYS A 72 13.23 -3.41 5.99
N ASN A 73 14.42 -2.88 6.27
CA ASN A 73 14.62 -1.43 6.43
C ASN A 73 14.86 -0.78 5.07
N LEU A 74 13.93 0.06 4.63
CA LEU A 74 13.95 0.80 3.38
C LEU A 74 14.66 2.16 3.52
N GLY A 75 15.06 2.55 4.73
CA GLY A 75 15.90 3.72 5.02
C GLY A 75 15.21 5.07 4.97
N MET A 76 13.90 5.13 4.70
CA MET A 76 13.11 6.36 4.61
C MET A 76 11.72 6.19 5.23
N PRO A 77 11.11 7.25 5.79
CA PRO A 77 9.78 7.17 6.38
C PRO A 77 8.71 6.69 5.38
N ILE A 78 8.02 5.60 5.74
CA ILE A 78 6.93 5.05 4.94
C ILE A 78 5.64 5.80 5.28
N ILE A 79 5.09 6.53 4.32
CA ILE A 79 3.87 7.34 4.46
C ILE A 79 2.63 6.50 4.17
N GLN A 80 2.65 5.70 3.11
CA GLN A 80 1.52 4.86 2.73
C GLN A 80 1.96 3.61 1.99
N ILE A 81 1.23 2.51 2.20
CA ILE A 81 1.40 1.25 1.51
C ILE A 81 0.12 0.91 0.71
N GLU A 82 0.30 0.50 -0.53
CA GLU A 82 -0.79 -0.05 -1.36
C GLU A 82 -0.36 -1.37 -2.02
N ILE A 83 -1.35 -2.22 -2.31
CA ILE A 83 -1.14 -3.51 -3.00
C ILE A 83 -1.99 -3.51 -4.26
N GLY A 84 -1.42 -3.83 -5.41
CA GLY A 84 -2.13 -3.82 -6.68
C GLY A 84 -1.30 -4.30 -7.86
N LYS A 85 -1.93 -4.39 -9.03
CA LYS A 85 -1.24 -4.75 -10.28
C LYS A 85 -0.58 -3.51 -10.87
N PHE A 86 0.61 -3.18 -10.37
CA PHE A 86 1.39 -2.00 -10.75
C PHE A 86 2.47 -2.29 -11.79
N VAL A 87 2.49 -3.50 -12.36
CA VAL A 87 3.42 -3.89 -13.44
C VAL A 87 2.61 -4.57 -14.55
N SER A 88 2.65 -4.02 -15.76
CA SER A 88 1.75 -4.41 -16.85
C SER A 88 1.87 -5.88 -17.28
N SER A 89 3.04 -6.48 -17.10
CA SER A 89 3.35 -7.85 -17.51
C SER A 89 3.26 -8.86 -16.38
N SER A 90 3.04 -8.42 -15.13
CA SER A 90 3.06 -9.29 -13.97
C SER A 90 1.68 -9.83 -13.67
N PRO A 91 1.52 -11.16 -13.48
CA PRO A 91 0.28 -11.74 -12.97
C PRO A 91 0.11 -11.51 -11.46
N MET A 92 1.17 -11.08 -10.76
CA MET A 92 1.19 -10.90 -9.31
C MET A 92 0.91 -9.44 -8.93
N ASN A 93 0.41 -9.22 -7.72
CA ASN A 93 0.30 -7.88 -7.16
C ASN A 93 1.64 -7.44 -6.58
N GLN A 94 1.97 -6.17 -6.81
CA GLN A 94 3.13 -5.48 -6.26
C GLN A 94 2.77 -4.72 -4.99
N ILE A 95 3.80 -4.33 -4.26
CA ILE A 95 3.70 -3.42 -3.11
C ILE A 95 4.18 -2.03 -3.57
N ALA A 96 3.28 -1.06 -3.53
CA ALA A 96 3.62 0.34 -3.66
C ALA A 96 3.92 0.93 -2.28
N VAL A 97 5.10 1.53 -2.14
CA VAL A 97 5.52 2.22 -0.91
C VAL A 97 5.74 3.69 -1.24
N LEU A 98 4.96 4.55 -0.59
CA LEU A 98 5.08 5.99 -0.69
C LEU A 98 6.00 6.51 0.43
N PHE A 99 7.01 7.27 0.05
CA PHE A 99 7.91 8.01 0.91
C PHE A 99 7.76 9.50 0.66
N SER A 100 8.37 10.34 1.51
CA SER A 100 8.28 11.80 1.42
C SER A 100 8.62 12.38 0.05
N HIS A 101 9.59 11.81 -0.68
CA HIS A 101 10.00 12.29 -2.00
C HIS A 101 10.13 11.18 -3.04
N LYS A 102 9.46 10.04 -2.81
CA LYS A 102 9.63 8.87 -3.66
C LYS A 102 8.43 7.96 -3.61
N LEU A 103 8.08 7.35 -4.74
CA LEU A 103 7.18 6.20 -4.81
C LEU A 103 8.00 5.03 -5.35
N SER A 104 8.07 3.93 -4.60
CA SER A 104 8.79 2.72 -5.02
C SER A 104 7.85 1.54 -5.13
N ILE A 105 7.98 0.77 -6.20
CA ILE A 105 7.20 -0.43 -6.46
C ILE A 105 8.10 -1.65 -6.26
N TYR A 106 7.67 -2.55 -5.39
CA TYR A 106 8.40 -3.75 -5.03
C TYR A 106 7.64 -5.01 -5.41
N ASP A 107 8.38 -6.00 -5.90
CA ASP A 107 7.90 -7.38 -6.02
C ASP A 107 8.18 -8.14 -4.73
N TYR A 108 7.18 -8.90 -4.28
CA TYR A 108 7.32 -9.82 -3.16
C TYR A 108 7.81 -11.18 -3.68
N ILE A 109 9.01 -11.58 -3.28
CA ILE A 109 9.64 -12.81 -3.73
C ILE A 109 9.56 -13.86 -2.62
N GLU A 110 8.99 -15.02 -2.92
CA GLU A 110 9.02 -16.21 -2.07
C GLU A 110 9.94 -17.25 -2.73
N GLN A 111 11.07 -17.54 -2.09
CA GLN A 111 11.99 -18.59 -2.51
C GLN A 111 11.77 -19.82 -1.64
N ALA A 112 11.42 -20.94 -2.28
CA ALA A 112 11.25 -22.21 -1.59
C ALA A 112 12.62 -22.77 -1.17
N GLY A 113 12.82 -22.94 0.14
CA GLY A 113 13.99 -23.64 0.66
C GLY A 113 13.88 -25.16 0.49
N VAL A 114 15.02 -25.84 0.65
CA VAL A 114 15.13 -27.30 0.57
C VAL A 114 14.52 -28.01 1.80
N THR A 115 14.25 -27.29 2.89
CA THR A 115 13.63 -27.82 4.13
C THR A 115 12.37 -27.02 4.52
N GLU A 116 11.52 -27.60 5.38
CA GLU A 116 10.24 -26.99 5.83
C GLU A 116 10.40 -25.59 6.48
N HIS A 117 11.56 -25.29 7.07
CA HIS A 117 11.90 -23.98 7.65
C HIS A 117 12.75 -23.09 6.73
N GLY A 118 12.95 -23.49 5.46
CA GLY A 118 13.89 -22.83 4.54
C GLY A 118 13.28 -21.77 3.62
N ARG A 119 12.00 -21.42 3.76
CA ARG A 119 11.39 -20.39 2.90
C ARG A 119 12.01 -19.04 3.21
N GLN A 120 12.57 -18.42 2.17
CA GLN A 120 13.13 -17.08 2.25
C GLN A 120 12.22 -16.12 1.51
N PHE A 121 11.95 -14.99 2.15
CA PHE A 121 11.15 -13.92 1.58
C PHE A 121 12.02 -12.70 1.38
N ASP A 122 11.86 -12.01 0.25
CA ASP A 122 12.55 -10.76 -0.02
C ASP A 122 11.63 -9.79 -0.78
N LEU A 123 12.07 -8.53 -0.85
CA LEU A 123 11.50 -7.50 -1.69
C LEU A 123 12.51 -7.05 -2.72
N GLU A 124 12.16 -7.22 -3.98
CA GLU A 124 12.95 -6.72 -5.09
C GLU A 124 12.34 -5.40 -5.58
N LEU A 125 13.16 -4.37 -5.74
CA LEU A 125 12.71 -3.10 -6.30
C LEU A 125 12.48 -3.29 -7.80
N ASN A 126 11.26 -3.06 -8.26
CA ASN A 126 10.92 -3.11 -9.68
C ASN A 126 11.26 -1.77 -10.35
N TYR A 127 10.61 -0.69 -9.91
CA TYR A 127 10.90 0.67 -10.35
C TYR A 127 10.57 1.69 -9.26
N GLU A 128 11.05 2.93 -9.46
CA GLU A 128 10.75 4.04 -8.56
C GLU A 128 10.54 5.36 -9.31
N HIS A 129 9.71 6.22 -8.72
CA HIS A 129 9.47 7.58 -9.15
C HIS A 129 9.99 8.54 -8.10
N ASN A 130 10.97 9.35 -8.48
CA ASN A 130 11.46 10.43 -7.63
C ASN A 130 10.51 11.64 -7.74
N MET A 131 10.12 12.18 -6.59
CA MET A 131 9.18 13.29 -6.49
C MET A 131 9.93 14.57 -6.15
N ASN A 132 9.72 15.60 -6.97
CA ASN A 132 10.29 16.94 -6.72
C ASN A 132 9.55 17.73 -5.64
N ARG A 133 8.51 17.14 -5.03
CA ARG A 133 7.64 17.74 -4.02
C ARG A 133 7.36 16.73 -2.91
N PRO A 134 7.17 17.18 -1.67
CA PRO A 134 6.87 16.28 -0.57
C PRO A 134 5.48 15.67 -0.74
N THR A 135 5.38 14.35 -0.62
CA THR A 135 4.15 13.58 -0.79
C THR A 135 3.31 13.61 0.49
N PHE A 136 2.00 13.40 0.35
CA PHE A 136 1.05 13.31 1.47
C PHE A 136 0.37 11.96 1.56
N ASN A 137 -0.25 11.51 0.46
CA ASN A 137 -0.94 10.23 0.37
C ASN A 137 -1.05 9.79 -1.10
N MET A 138 -1.63 8.62 -1.33
CA MET A 138 -1.92 8.10 -2.66
C MET A 138 -3.26 7.35 -2.72
N CYS A 139 -3.82 7.25 -3.91
CA CYS A 139 -4.87 6.30 -4.23
C CYS A 139 -4.50 5.51 -5.49
N LYS A 140 -5.21 4.41 -5.73
CA LYS A 140 -4.99 3.55 -6.90
C LYS A 140 -6.29 3.20 -7.60
N GLY A 141 -6.16 2.79 -8.85
CA GLY A 141 -7.25 2.17 -9.59
C GLY A 141 -7.04 2.18 -11.09
N GLN A 142 -8.01 1.67 -11.82
CA GLN A 142 -7.97 1.56 -13.27
C GLN A 142 -8.37 2.89 -13.94
N PHE A 143 -7.57 3.94 -13.76
CA PHE A 143 -7.88 5.27 -14.32
C PHE A 143 -8.08 5.20 -15.84
N GLY A 144 -9.08 5.88 -16.38
CA GLY A 144 -9.41 5.88 -17.80
C GLY A 144 -10.23 4.67 -18.28
N SER A 145 -10.61 3.75 -17.39
CA SER A 145 -11.38 2.55 -17.74
C SER A 145 -12.91 2.73 -17.64
N GLY A 146 -13.37 3.70 -16.86
CA GLY A 146 -14.80 3.96 -16.68
C GLY A 146 -15.41 4.71 -17.87
N GLY A 147 -16.31 4.05 -18.62
CA GLY A 147 -17.30 4.75 -19.44
C GLY A 147 -17.17 4.67 -20.97
N ARG A 148 -16.19 3.98 -21.55
CA ARG A 148 -16.19 3.66 -22.99
C ARG A 148 -15.86 2.19 -23.20
N GLY A 149 -16.90 1.40 -23.43
CA GLY A 149 -16.86 -0.06 -23.47
C GLY A 149 -16.10 -0.66 -24.65
N ASN A 150 -14.78 -0.50 -24.68
CA ASN A 150 -13.86 -1.18 -25.60
C ASN A 150 -12.38 -1.12 -25.15
N LYS A 151 -12.10 -1.11 -23.84
CA LYS A 151 -10.76 -1.50 -23.36
C LYS A 151 -10.90 -2.89 -22.74
N GLU A 152 -10.23 -3.86 -23.37
CA GLU A 152 -9.96 -5.15 -22.76
C GLU A 152 -9.55 -4.93 -21.31
N SER A 153 -10.14 -5.71 -20.43
CA SER A 153 -9.98 -5.69 -18.98
C SER A 153 -8.51 -5.95 -18.61
N SER A 154 -7.69 -4.92 -18.74
CA SER A 154 -6.41 -4.88 -18.09
C SER A 154 -6.71 -4.71 -16.60
N ASP A 155 -6.48 -5.76 -15.81
CA ASP A 155 -6.57 -5.70 -14.35
C ASP A 155 -5.55 -4.73 -13.74
N CYS A 156 -4.74 -4.07 -14.56
CA CYS A 156 -3.68 -3.20 -14.13
C CYS A 156 -4.21 -1.91 -13.50
N GLU A 157 -3.60 -1.54 -12.39
CA GLU A 157 -3.96 -0.38 -11.62
C GLU A 157 -2.87 0.68 -11.75
N TYR A 158 -3.29 1.94 -11.77
CA TYR A 158 -2.43 3.11 -11.78
C TYR A 158 -2.47 3.78 -10.42
N ILE A 159 -1.48 4.62 -10.14
CA ILE A 159 -1.32 5.29 -8.85
C ILE A 159 -1.44 6.79 -9.05
N CYS A 160 -2.25 7.43 -8.22
CA CYS A 160 -2.28 8.88 -8.07
C CYS A 160 -1.70 9.26 -6.71
N VAL A 161 -0.66 10.08 -6.71
CA VAL A 161 -0.03 10.63 -5.50
C VAL A 161 -0.46 12.08 -5.34
N GLN A 162 -0.93 12.44 -4.15
CA GLN A 162 -1.13 13.83 -3.76
C GLN A 162 0.07 14.32 -2.95
N THR A 163 0.55 15.52 -3.27
CA THR A 163 1.60 16.21 -2.52
C THR A 163 1.03 17.10 -1.42
N LEU A 164 1.89 17.51 -0.49
CA LEU A 164 1.51 18.43 0.60
C LEU A 164 0.99 19.78 0.09
N ASP A 165 1.44 20.23 -1.08
CA ASP A 165 0.99 21.47 -1.71
C ASP A 165 -0.22 21.27 -2.67
N GLY A 166 -0.90 20.13 -2.59
CA GLY A 166 -2.14 19.89 -3.33
C GLY A 166 -1.95 19.62 -4.83
N VAL A 167 -0.81 19.06 -5.23
CA VAL A 167 -0.57 18.64 -6.61
C VAL A 167 -0.79 17.12 -6.71
N LEU A 168 -1.60 16.72 -7.68
CA LEU A 168 -1.80 15.33 -8.07
C LEU A 168 -0.79 14.94 -9.14
N PHE A 169 -0.11 13.83 -8.91
CA PHE A 169 0.73 13.15 -9.89
C PHE A 169 0.07 11.81 -10.22
N VAL A 170 -0.09 11.50 -11.50
CA VAL A 170 -0.60 10.19 -11.94
C VAL A 170 0.51 9.44 -12.65
N PHE A 171 0.68 8.18 -12.24
CA PHE A 171 1.67 7.25 -12.76
C PHE A 171 0.98 6.06 -13.41
N GLU A 172 1.22 5.89 -14.70
CA GLU A 172 0.93 4.67 -15.44
C GLU A 172 2.24 3.86 -15.50
N TYR A 173 2.38 2.91 -14.58
CA TYR A 173 3.58 2.10 -14.39
C TYR A 173 4.84 2.97 -14.16
N GLU A 174 5.88 2.80 -14.98
CA GLU A 174 7.14 3.56 -14.96
C GLU A 174 7.02 4.96 -15.57
N ARG A 175 5.83 5.37 -16.02
CA ARG A 175 5.61 6.67 -16.66
C ARG A 175 4.69 7.57 -15.83
N GLN A 176 5.19 8.76 -15.51
CA GLN A 176 4.34 9.86 -15.06
C GLN A 176 3.52 10.42 -16.23
N THR A 177 2.20 10.32 -16.19
CA THR A 177 1.32 10.73 -17.29
C THR A 177 0.62 12.06 -17.06
N MET A 178 0.39 12.45 -15.80
CA MET A 178 -0.29 13.70 -15.49
C MET A 178 0.28 14.34 -14.21
N ILE A 179 0.32 15.67 -14.23
CA ILE A 179 0.51 16.53 -13.06
C ILE A 179 -0.62 17.56 -13.07
N LYS A 180 -1.38 17.67 -11.98
CA LYS A 180 -2.46 18.64 -11.86
C LYS A 180 -2.51 19.24 -10.46
N SER A 181 -2.46 20.58 -10.38
CA SER A 181 -2.72 21.29 -9.13
C SER A 181 -4.22 21.31 -8.85
N LEU A 182 -4.62 20.91 -7.65
CA LEU A 182 -5.97 21.04 -7.15
C LEU A 182 -6.25 22.51 -6.81
N PRO A 183 -7.42 23.04 -7.18
CA PRO A 183 -7.81 24.39 -6.79
C PRO A 183 -8.02 24.46 -5.28
N HIS A 184 -7.80 25.64 -4.70
CA HIS A 184 -8.18 25.95 -3.31
C HIS A 184 -7.63 25.00 -2.23
N THR A 185 -6.49 24.35 -2.47
CA THR A 185 -5.88 23.46 -1.47
C THR A 185 -4.97 24.26 -0.54
N TYR A 186 -5.32 24.31 0.74
CA TYR A 186 -4.47 24.84 1.81
C TYR A 186 -3.75 23.71 2.54
N LEU A 187 -4.52 22.68 2.92
CA LEU A 187 -4.02 21.42 3.48
C LEU A 187 -4.54 20.27 2.62
N PRO A 188 -3.70 19.25 2.32
CA PRO A 188 -4.12 18.12 1.54
C PRO A 188 -5.14 17.28 2.33
N GLY A 189 -6.18 16.82 1.63
CA GLY A 189 -7.24 15.99 2.20
C GLY A 189 -7.05 14.50 1.89
N PRO A 190 -7.98 13.64 2.33
CA PRO A 190 -8.03 12.27 1.84
C PRO A 190 -8.32 12.25 0.32
N ILE A 191 -7.77 11.27 -0.39
CA ILE A 191 -8.08 11.03 -1.81
C ILE A 191 -8.56 9.60 -2.02
N CYS A 192 -9.51 9.42 -2.94
CA CYS A 192 -10.04 8.12 -3.33
C CYS A 192 -10.37 8.13 -4.83
N TYR A 193 -10.24 6.98 -5.48
CA TYR A 193 -10.66 6.81 -6.86
C TYR A 193 -11.98 6.04 -6.95
N LEU A 194 -12.90 6.57 -7.76
CA LEU A 194 -14.20 5.97 -8.07
C LEU A 194 -14.17 5.36 -9.48
N SER A 195 -13.97 4.06 -9.56
CA SER A 195 -13.91 3.32 -10.84
C SER A 195 -15.16 3.48 -11.71
N ARG A 196 -16.34 3.49 -11.09
CA ARG A 196 -17.62 3.60 -11.82
C ARG A 196 -17.74 4.90 -12.63
N SER A 197 -17.26 6.00 -12.08
CA SER A 197 -17.33 7.33 -12.69
C SER A 197 -16.01 7.80 -13.28
N ASP A 198 -14.97 6.98 -13.18
CA ASP A 198 -13.59 7.31 -13.53
C ASP A 198 -13.13 8.65 -12.94
N ALA A 199 -13.34 8.82 -11.64
CA ALA A 199 -13.14 10.11 -10.98
C ALA A 199 -12.30 10.00 -9.72
N ILE A 200 -11.53 11.04 -9.41
CA ILE A 200 -10.83 11.18 -8.14
C ILE A 200 -11.64 12.09 -7.23
N VAL A 201 -11.94 11.60 -6.03
CA VAL A 201 -12.68 12.34 -5.00
C VAL A 201 -11.74 12.73 -3.88
N THR A 202 -11.87 13.97 -3.42
CA THR A 202 -11.15 14.49 -2.26
C THR A 202 -12.05 15.37 -1.41
N VAL A 203 -11.55 15.78 -0.23
CA VAL A 203 -12.21 16.75 0.64
C VAL A 203 -11.24 17.90 0.88
N SER A 204 -11.60 19.11 0.47
CA SER A 204 -10.75 20.28 0.64
C SER A 204 -10.86 20.88 2.05
N SER A 205 -9.89 21.74 2.41
CA SER A 205 -9.87 22.42 3.71
C SER A 205 -11.05 23.35 3.95
N ASN A 206 -11.84 23.64 2.90
CA ASN A 206 -13.08 24.41 2.98
C ASN A 206 -14.32 23.53 3.29
N TYR A 207 -14.12 22.28 3.69
CA TYR A 207 -15.18 21.30 3.98
C TYR A 207 -16.06 20.96 2.76
N HIS A 208 -15.47 21.04 1.55
CA HIS A 208 -16.14 20.64 0.32
C HIS A 208 -15.65 19.29 -0.16
N VAL A 209 -16.58 18.40 -0.50
CA VAL A 209 -16.30 17.19 -1.28
C VAL A 209 -16.16 17.61 -2.73
N GLU A 210 -15.02 17.28 -3.33
CA GLU A 210 -14.69 17.64 -4.71
C GLU A 210 -14.44 16.36 -5.51
N CYS A 211 -14.99 16.30 -6.72
CA CYS A 211 -14.93 15.14 -7.61
C CYS A 211 -14.39 15.61 -8.96
N TYR A 212 -13.25 15.07 -9.37
CA TYR A 212 -12.49 15.45 -10.56
C TYR A 212 -12.44 14.29 -11.56
#